data_AF-A0A6G8RWI4-F1
#
_entry.id   AF-A0A6G8RWI4-F1
#
_cell.length_a   1.000
_cell.length_b   1.000
_cell.length_c   1.000
_cell.angle_alpha   90.00
_cell.angle_beta   90.00
_cell.angle_gamma   90.00
#
_symmetry.space_group_name_H-M   'P 1'
#
loop_
_entity.id
_entity.type
_entity.pdbx_description
1 polymer ?
#
loop_
_entity_poly.entity_id
_entity_poly.type
_entity_poly.pdbx_seq_one_letter_code
_entity_poly.pdbx_strand_id
1 'polypeptide(L)'
;MNKTLIISMLATTLLFSGCDKFKTKKDDTATTASEWSCTSESNLKDLQNFLKQEYLKKIDKRLRETSYYHSDQALLKKINDSLKFEIKGIRTLTPDTNKTNELECEGQIVVNFPKGLLKRAENAYLEAEVERECDECESSYSTLMDYLDGREVPLTVQDDYLKGKFGFNVIKTDKEGYSLSTRQQDDVINAVVIITQKAVQYEAYVKENSSIKEEQTQNTLKNAEQVELAQKAMDIRKKELNEEKSKVVERLNQTWDRFSDEQKAELQQDQSEWFEKRDIDCKVIAQKPAYNLSDSERETYQKQYNYWDDAMQQQNVDMQYTKCFNQRTNERIVYLNNVF
;
A
#
# COMPACT_ATOMS: atom_id res chain seq x y z
N MET A 1 -19.65 -24.24 49.66
CA MET A 1 -21.04 -24.07 50.14
C MET A 1 -21.98 -24.78 49.17
N ASN A 2 -22.88 -25.57 49.75
CA ASN A 2 -23.72 -26.60 49.13
C ASN A 2 -24.77 -26.10 48.13
N LYS A 3 -25.13 -26.97 47.17
CA LYS A 3 -26.49 -27.57 46.97
C LYS A 3 -26.52 -28.40 45.67
N THR A 4 -26.38 -29.72 45.77
CA THR A 4 -27.42 -30.79 45.68
C THR A 4 -27.79 -31.27 44.27
N LEU A 5 -27.48 -32.55 44.04
CA LEU A 5 -27.97 -33.54 43.07
C LEU A 5 -29.50 -33.60 42.91
N ILE A 6 -29.98 -34.01 41.73
CA ILE A 6 -31.01 -35.07 41.58
C ILE A 6 -30.72 -35.91 40.31
N ILE A 7 -30.48 -37.20 40.52
CA ILE A 7 -30.52 -38.30 39.56
C ILE A 7 -31.95 -38.87 39.61
N SER A 8 -32.59 -39.10 38.46
CA SER A 8 -33.72 -40.04 38.40
C SER A 8 -33.60 -40.97 37.20
N MET A 9 -33.59 -42.24 37.53
CA MET A 9 -33.52 -43.41 36.67
C MET A 9 -34.86 -44.12 36.85
N LEU A 10 -35.57 -44.44 35.75
CA LEU A 10 -36.73 -45.33 35.80
C LEU A 10 -36.76 -46.18 34.52
N ALA A 11 -36.56 -47.48 34.73
CA ALA A 11 -36.72 -48.55 33.78
C ALA A 11 -37.86 -49.46 34.25
N THR A 12 -38.72 -49.93 33.33
CA THR A 12 -39.50 -51.20 33.39
C THR A 12 -40.32 -51.31 32.08
N THR A 13 -39.92 -52.15 31.11
CA THR A 13 -40.34 -53.55 30.81
C THR A 13 -41.61 -53.73 29.95
N LEU A 14 -41.37 -54.06 28.66
CA LEU A 14 -41.87 -55.18 27.82
C LEU A 14 -43.28 -55.80 28.07
N LEU A 15 -44.07 -56.02 27.00
CA LEU A 15 -44.24 -57.30 26.27
C LEU A 15 -45.40 -57.31 25.22
N PHE A 16 -45.02 -57.63 23.97
CA PHE A 16 -45.58 -58.49 22.90
C PHE A 16 -47.07 -58.85 22.65
N SER A 17 -47.31 -59.06 21.34
CA SER A 17 -48.26 -59.94 20.60
C SER A 17 -49.58 -59.30 20.12
N GLY A 18 -50.07 -59.48 18.87
CA GLY A 18 -49.65 -60.24 17.69
C GLY A 18 -50.73 -60.15 16.58
N CYS A 19 -50.34 -60.44 15.32
CA CYS A 19 -51.09 -61.01 14.15
C CYS A 19 -52.56 -60.60 13.87
N ASP A 20 -53.10 -60.51 12.65
CA ASP A 20 -52.71 -60.60 11.24
C ASP A 20 -54.03 -60.33 10.48
N LYS A 21 -54.00 -59.61 9.34
CA LYS A 21 -55.01 -59.75 8.27
C LYS A 21 -54.63 -58.93 7.03
N PHE A 22 -54.07 -59.66 6.07
CA PHE A 22 -54.01 -59.41 4.64
C PHE A 22 -55.15 -58.53 4.07
N LYS A 23 -54.77 -57.46 3.37
CA LYS A 23 -55.40 -57.04 2.11
C LYS A 23 -54.33 -56.54 1.14
N THR A 24 -54.34 -57.11 -0.06
CA THR A 24 -53.43 -56.89 -1.17
C THR A 24 -53.76 -55.62 -1.97
N LYS A 25 -52.68 -54.94 -2.39
CA LYS A 25 -52.49 -54.04 -3.55
C LYS A 25 -53.30 -52.74 -3.64
N LYS A 26 -52.58 -51.62 -3.47
CA LYS A 26 -52.33 -50.67 -4.57
C LYS A 26 -50.84 -50.31 -4.58
N ASP A 27 -50.23 -50.40 -5.75
CA ASP A 27 -48.92 -49.81 -6.04
C ASP A 27 -48.99 -48.30 -5.76
N ASP A 28 -48.37 -47.86 -4.67
CA ASP A 28 -47.87 -46.50 -4.55
C ASP A 28 -46.39 -46.50 -4.95
N THR A 29 -46.14 -46.66 -6.26
CA THR A 29 -44.85 -46.28 -6.86
C THR A 29 -44.88 -44.79 -7.17
N ALA A 30 -44.92 -43.97 -6.11
CA ALA A 30 -44.84 -42.52 -6.23
C ALA A 30 -44.34 -41.86 -4.94
N THR A 31 -43.18 -42.27 -4.40
CA THR A 31 -42.50 -41.47 -3.34
C THR A 31 -41.00 -41.75 -3.18
N THR A 32 -40.29 -42.11 -4.24
CA THR A 32 -38.81 -42.23 -4.23
C THR A 32 -38.17 -41.76 -5.54
N ALA A 33 -38.55 -40.57 -6.01
CA ALA A 33 -37.70 -39.79 -6.92
C ALA A 33 -36.64 -39.04 -6.07
N SER A 34 -35.85 -39.78 -5.26
CA SER A 34 -34.51 -40.29 -5.60
C SER A 34 -33.46 -39.18 -5.51
N GLU A 35 -32.86 -39.07 -4.32
CA GLU A 35 -31.71 -38.25 -3.92
C GLU A 35 -30.47 -38.39 -4.85
N TRP A 36 -30.48 -39.38 -5.76
CA TRP A 36 -29.52 -39.57 -6.84
C TRP A 36 -29.79 -38.69 -8.06
N SER A 37 -29.52 -37.38 -7.93
CA SER A 37 -29.65 -36.42 -9.04
C SER A 37 -28.75 -35.20 -8.85
N CYS A 38 -28.21 -34.66 -9.95
CA CYS A 38 -27.52 -33.37 -9.98
C CYS A 38 -28.46 -32.19 -9.65
N THR A 39 -29.77 -32.34 -9.81
CA THR A 39 -30.76 -31.26 -9.63
C THR A 39 -31.63 -31.43 -8.38
N SER A 40 -31.28 -32.35 -7.48
CA SER A 40 -32.02 -32.56 -6.22
C SER A 40 -31.97 -31.30 -5.35
N GLU A 41 -33.12 -30.77 -4.92
CA GLU A 41 -33.19 -29.54 -4.11
C GLU A 41 -32.40 -29.65 -2.80
N SER A 42 -32.39 -30.83 -2.15
CA SER A 42 -31.60 -31.07 -0.94
C SER A 42 -30.10 -30.94 -1.23
N ASN A 43 -29.62 -31.61 -2.29
CA ASN A 43 -28.21 -31.56 -2.69
C ASN A 43 -27.78 -30.12 -3.05
N LEU A 44 -28.64 -29.36 -3.71
CA LEU A 44 -28.36 -27.95 -4.05
C LEU A 44 -28.28 -27.07 -2.80
N LYS A 45 -29.17 -27.27 -1.82
CA LYS A 45 -29.14 -26.54 -0.56
C LYS A 45 -27.87 -26.84 0.22
N ASP A 46 -27.43 -28.09 0.26
CA ASP A 46 -26.18 -28.49 0.92
C ASP A 46 -24.96 -27.89 0.23
N LEU A 47 -24.93 -27.88 -1.10
CA LEU A 47 -23.88 -27.19 -1.87
C LEU A 47 -23.85 -25.68 -1.60
N GLN A 48 -25.01 -25.01 -1.56
CA GLN A 48 -25.08 -23.58 -1.26
C GLN A 48 -24.59 -23.27 0.16
N ASN A 49 -24.95 -24.10 1.14
CA ASN A 49 -24.46 -23.99 2.51
C ASN A 49 -22.94 -24.19 2.58
N PHE A 50 -22.41 -25.19 1.88
CA PHE A 50 -20.98 -25.45 1.78
C PHE A 50 -20.22 -24.25 1.20
N LEU A 51 -20.71 -23.69 0.08
CA LEU A 51 -20.12 -22.50 -0.54
C LEU A 51 -20.11 -21.30 0.42
N LYS A 52 -21.21 -21.09 1.16
CA LYS A 52 -21.28 -20.03 2.16
C LYS A 52 -20.28 -20.27 3.30
N GLN A 53 -20.11 -21.49 3.77
CA GLN A 53 -19.14 -21.83 4.82
C GLN A 53 -17.69 -21.63 4.35
N GLU A 54 -17.35 -22.05 3.13
CA GLU A 54 -16.02 -21.84 2.55
C GLU A 54 -15.72 -20.35 2.37
N TYR A 55 -16.69 -19.56 1.90
CA TYR A 55 -16.57 -18.10 1.90
C TYR A 55 -16.30 -17.55 3.31
N LEU A 56 -17.11 -17.92 4.31
CA LEU A 56 -16.97 -17.42 5.68
C LEU A 56 -15.59 -17.76 6.28
N LYS A 57 -15.09 -18.97 6.04
CA LYS A 57 -13.77 -19.41 6.47
C LYS A 57 -12.65 -18.61 5.79
N LYS A 58 -12.76 -18.37 4.48
CA LYS A 58 -11.75 -17.64 3.73
C LYS A 58 -11.72 -16.14 4.06
N ILE A 59 -12.89 -15.49 4.21
CA ILE A 59 -12.92 -14.07 4.60
C ILE A 59 -12.36 -13.88 6.00
N ASP A 60 -12.74 -14.74 6.96
CA ASP A 60 -12.22 -14.73 8.32
C ASP A 60 -10.69 -14.91 8.36
N LYS A 61 -10.16 -15.88 7.60
CA LYS A 61 -8.70 -16.06 7.45
C LYS A 61 -8.04 -14.81 6.86
N ARG A 62 -8.57 -14.26 5.78
CA ARG A 62 -7.97 -13.13 5.06
C ARG A 62 -7.98 -11.84 5.88
N LEU A 63 -9.03 -11.60 6.65
CA LEU A 63 -9.10 -10.44 7.56
C LEU A 63 -8.10 -10.55 8.72
N ARG A 64 -7.81 -11.77 9.21
CA ARG A 64 -6.70 -11.97 10.18
C ARG A 64 -5.33 -11.71 9.56
N GLU A 65 -5.10 -12.20 8.35
CA GLU A 65 -3.86 -11.99 7.61
C GLU A 65 -3.63 -10.51 7.28
N THR A 66 -4.71 -9.72 7.17
CA THR A 66 -4.67 -8.27 6.94
C THR A 66 -5.05 -7.46 8.17
N SER A 67 -4.71 -7.96 9.36
CA SER A 67 -5.03 -7.35 10.66
C SER A 67 -4.46 -5.95 10.90
N TYR A 68 -3.51 -5.50 10.07
CA TYR A 68 -3.04 -4.12 10.05
C TYR A 68 -4.13 -3.13 9.61
N TYR A 69 -5.12 -3.58 8.83
CA TYR A 69 -6.32 -2.81 8.50
C TYR A 69 -7.50 -3.16 9.40
N HIS A 70 -8.00 -2.15 10.12
CA HIS A 70 -9.23 -2.31 10.88
C HIS A 70 -10.40 -2.60 9.95
N SER A 71 -11.17 -3.64 10.28
CA SER A 71 -12.30 -4.09 9.47
C SER A 71 -13.61 -3.81 10.21
N ASP A 72 -14.57 -3.16 9.56
CA ASP A 72 -15.90 -2.90 10.12
C ASP A 72 -16.67 -4.20 10.32
N GLN A 73 -16.68 -4.69 11.57
CA GLN A 73 -17.32 -5.94 11.95
C GLN A 73 -18.85 -5.90 11.82
N ALA A 74 -19.46 -4.73 12.01
CA ALA A 74 -20.91 -4.59 11.88
C ALA A 74 -21.32 -4.67 10.41
N LEU A 75 -20.55 -4.04 9.52
CA LEU A 75 -20.72 -4.16 8.08
C LEU A 75 -20.42 -5.57 7.58
N LEU A 76 -19.34 -6.20 8.04
CA LEU A 76 -19.00 -7.59 7.70
C LEU A 76 -20.17 -8.53 8.01
N LYS A 77 -20.75 -8.41 9.21
CA LYS A 77 -21.92 -9.19 9.61
C LYS A 77 -23.09 -8.96 8.66
N LYS A 78 -23.42 -7.70 8.34
CA LYS A 78 -24.50 -7.35 7.41
C LYS A 78 -24.29 -7.94 6.02
N ILE A 79 -23.05 -7.90 5.51
CA ILE A 79 -22.68 -8.49 4.21
C ILE A 79 -22.88 -10.00 4.27
N ASN A 80 -22.33 -10.67 5.27
CA ASN A 80 -22.40 -12.13 5.44
C ASN A 80 -23.84 -12.65 5.58
N ASP A 81 -24.69 -11.88 6.25
CA ASP A 81 -26.11 -12.21 6.43
C ASP A 81 -26.90 -12.01 5.11
N SER A 82 -26.50 -11.05 4.27
CA SER A 82 -27.22 -10.66 3.06
C SER A 82 -26.75 -11.36 1.78
N LEU A 83 -25.53 -11.90 1.76
CA LEU A 83 -24.98 -12.65 0.63
C LEU A 83 -25.79 -13.94 0.38
N LYS A 84 -26.20 -14.15 -0.87
CA LYS A 84 -26.94 -15.34 -1.30
C LYS A 84 -26.18 -16.09 -2.38
N PHE A 85 -25.93 -17.37 -2.13
CA PHE A 85 -25.31 -18.29 -3.08
C PHE A 85 -26.41 -19.11 -3.75
N GLU A 86 -26.46 -19.07 -5.08
CA GLU A 86 -27.39 -19.82 -5.91
C GLU A 86 -26.62 -20.68 -6.91
N ILE A 87 -27.18 -21.84 -7.26
CA ILE A 87 -26.64 -22.72 -8.30
C ILE A 87 -27.68 -22.80 -9.41
N LYS A 88 -27.29 -22.43 -10.64
CA LYS A 88 -28.19 -22.37 -11.80
C LYS A 88 -27.61 -23.12 -12.99
N GLY A 89 -28.49 -23.44 -13.95
CA GLY A 89 -28.09 -24.01 -15.24
C GLY A 89 -27.45 -25.39 -15.12
N ILE A 90 -27.98 -26.25 -14.25
CA ILE A 90 -27.35 -27.53 -13.90
C ILE A 90 -27.54 -28.57 -15.00
N ARG A 91 -26.46 -29.25 -15.35
CA ARG A 91 -26.39 -30.35 -16.32
C ARG A 91 -25.63 -31.53 -15.73
N THR A 92 -26.12 -32.74 -15.99
CA THR A 92 -25.38 -33.99 -15.73
C THR A 92 -24.46 -34.29 -16.91
N LEU A 93 -23.18 -34.54 -16.63
CA LEU A 93 -22.16 -34.91 -17.61
C LEU A 93 -22.02 -36.42 -17.77
N THR A 94 -22.35 -37.20 -16.74
CA THR A 94 -22.25 -38.65 -16.76
C THR A 94 -23.23 -39.28 -17.77
N PRO A 95 -22.76 -40.02 -18.80
CA PRO A 95 -23.63 -40.56 -19.86
C PRO A 95 -24.52 -41.73 -19.44
N ASP A 96 -24.03 -42.63 -18.57
CA ASP A 96 -24.76 -43.80 -18.09
C ASP A 96 -24.89 -43.75 -16.56
N THR A 97 -25.91 -43.04 -16.08
CA THR A 97 -26.16 -42.79 -14.65
C THR A 97 -26.54 -44.05 -13.86
N ASN A 98 -26.83 -45.16 -14.53
CA ASN A 98 -27.28 -46.41 -13.94
C ASN A 98 -26.13 -47.38 -13.64
N LYS A 99 -24.96 -47.20 -14.27
CA LYS A 99 -23.78 -48.06 -14.10
C LYS A 99 -22.66 -47.42 -13.29
N THR A 100 -22.95 -46.28 -12.66
CA THR A 100 -21.99 -45.47 -11.94
C THR A 100 -22.45 -45.20 -10.51
N ASN A 101 -21.48 -45.05 -9.63
CA ASN A 101 -21.62 -44.52 -8.28
C ASN A 101 -21.25 -43.04 -8.18
N GLU A 102 -20.93 -42.39 -9.29
CA GLU A 102 -20.59 -40.96 -9.38
C GLU A 102 -21.31 -40.26 -10.54
N LEU A 103 -22.06 -39.21 -10.23
CA LEU A 103 -22.59 -38.25 -11.21
C LEU A 103 -21.67 -37.05 -11.26
N GLU A 104 -21.05 -36.79 -12.40
CA GLU A 104 -20.38 -35.53 -12.68
C GLU A 104 -21.43 -34.53 -13.16
N CYS A 105 -21.43 -33.34 -12.56
CA CYS A 105 -22.40 -32.29 -12.82
C CYS A 105 -21.67 -30.98 -13.11
N GLU A 106 -22.25 -30.15 -13.99
CA GLU A 106 -21.82 -28.78 -14.21
C GLU A 106 -22.98 -27.81 -14.00
N GLY A 107 -22.65 -26.58 -13.63
CA GLY A 107 -23.60 -25.49 -13.49
C GLY A 107 -22.89 -24.14 -13.34
N GLN A 108 -23.59 -23.18 -12.77
CA GLN A 108 -23.07 -21.85 -12.48
C GLN A 108 -23.35 -21.48 -11.03
N ILE A 109 -22.34 -21.00 -10.31
CA ILE A 109 -22.56 -20.28 -9.06
C ILE A 109 -22.97 -18.85 -9.43
N VAL A 110 -24.04 -18.36 -8.82
CA VAL A 110 -24.41 -16.95 -8.80
C VAL A 110 -24.40 -16.48 -7.36
N VAL A 111 -23.57 -15.50 -7.06
CA VAL A 111 -23.52 -14.84 -5.74
C VAL A 111 -24.20 -13.50 -5.86
N ASN A 112 -25.35 -13.34 -5.23
CA ASN A 112 -26.05 -12.07 -5.19
C ASN A 112 -25.52 -11.21 -4.04
N PHE A 113 -25.11 -9.99 -4.36
CA PHE A 113 -24.54 -9.01 -3.47
C PHE A 113 -25.62 -8.12 -2.83
N PRO A 114 -25.43 -7.67 -1.58
CA PRO A 114 -26.18 -6.52 -1.09
C PRO A 114 -25.86 -5.28 -1.93
N LYS A 115 -26.87 -4.44 -2.18
CA LYS A 115 -26.74 -3.23 -3.01
C LYS A 115 -25.57 -2.37 -2.56
N GLY A 116 -24.76 -1.93 -3.52
CA GLY A 116 -23.63 -1.02 -3.29
C GLY A 116 -22.36 -1.69 -2.76
N LEU A 117 -22.36 -3.00 -2.49
CA LEU A 117 -21.17 -3.72 -2.02
C LEU A 117 -20.00 -3.59 -3.01
N LEU A 118 -20.24 -3.91 -4.30
CA LEU A 118 -19.20 -3.85 -5.32
C LEU A 118 -18.64 -2.42 -5.45
N LYS A 119 -19.52 -1.41 -5.48
CA LYS A 119 -19.08 -0.02 -5.58
C LYS A 119 -18.26 0.43 -4.37
N ARG A 120 -18.63 0.00 -3.16
CA ARG A 120 -17.83 0.29 -1.96
C ARG A 120 -16.47 -0.42 -2.02
N ALA A 121 -16.44 -1.67 -2.47
CA ALA A 121 -15.20 -2.42 -2.65
C ALA A 121 -14.29 -1.77 -3.69
N GLU A 122 -14.85 -1.27 -4.80
CA GLU A 122 -14.15 -0.51 -5.84
C GLU A 122 -13.51 0.76 -5.25
N ASN A 123 -14.30 1.58 -4.54
CA ASN A 123 -13.77 2.78 -3.91
C ASN A 123 -12.65 2.44 -2.91
N ALA A 124 -12.80 1.35 -2.16
CA ALA A 124 -11.78 0.88 -1.22
C ALA A 124 -10.54 0.32 -1.89
N TYR A 125 -10.68 -0.31 -3.05
CA TYR A 125 -9.56 -0.72 -3.87
C TYR A 125 -8.74 0.49 -4.28
N LEU A 126 -9.41 1.50 -4.86
CA LEU A 126 -8.76 2.76 -5.27
C LEU A 126 -8.03 3.43 -4.10
N GLU A 127 -8.68 3.61 -2.95
CA GLU A 127 -8.01 4.19 -1.76
C GLU A 127 -6.80 3.36 -1.31
N ALA A 128 -6.87 2.03 -1.33
CA ALA A 128 -5.76 1.16 -0.94
C ALA A 128 -4.57 1.17 -1.93
N GLU A 129 -4.70 1.83 -3.07
CA GLU A 129 -3.67 1.94 -4.11
C GLU A 129 -3.15 3.37 -4.31
N VAL A 130 -3.77 4.40 -3.70
CA VAL A 130 -3.34 5.82 -3.82
C VAL A 130 -1.89 6.05 -3.38
N GLU A 131 -1.34 5.23 -2.48
CA GLU A 131 0.10 5.29 -2.12
C GLU A 131 1.00 4.35 -2.91
N ARG A 132 0.46 3.43 -3.69
CA ARG A 132 1.23 2.55 -4.58
C ARG A 132 1.47 3.18 -5.97
N GLU A 133 1.25 4.49 -6.10
CA GLU A 133 1.92 5.34 -7.07
C GLU A 133 3.43 5.43 -6.73
N CYS A 134 4.11 4.28 -6.79
CA CYS A 134 5.55 4.28 -6.91
C CYS A 134 5.84 4.30 -8.42
N ASP A 135 6.72 5.21 -8.87
CA ASP A 135 7.00 5.45 -10.30
C ASP A 135 7.46 4.19 -11.07
N GLU A 136 7.83 3.12 -10.37
CA GLU A 136 8.24 1.81 -10.93
C GLU A 136 7.30 0.65 -10.55
N CYS A 137 6.20 0.93 -9.86
CA CYS A 137 5.22 -0.07 -9.48
C CYS A 137 4.20 -0.16 -10.62
N GLU A 138 4.43 -1.06 -11.57
CA GLU A 138 3.38 -1.50 -12.49
C GLU A 138 2.26 -2.16 -11.68
N SER A 139 1.35 -1.36 -11.11
CA SER A 139 0.03 -1.84 -10.74
C SER A 139 -0.68 -2.16 -12.05
N SER A 140 -0.68 -3.45 -12.42
CA SER A 140 -1.24 -3.89 -13.71
C SER A 140 -2.76 -3.75 -13.82
N TYR A 141 -3.45 -3.31 -12.76
CA TYR A 141 -4.91 -3.21 -12.71
C TYR A 141 -5.37 -1.89 -12.06
N SER A 142 -5.99 -1.02 -12.85
CA SER A 142 -6.43 0.33 -12.42
C SER A 142 -7.71 0.33 -11.58
N THR A 143 -8.51 -0.73 -11.64
CA THR A 143 -9.76 -0.88 -10.89
C THR A 143 -9.87 -2.27 -10.26
N LEU A 144 -10.73 -2.41 -9.25
CA LEU A 144 -11.05 -3.75 -8.72
C LEU A 144 -11.66 -4.62 -9.83
N MET A 145 -12.44 -4.03 -10.73
CA MET A 145 -13.00 -4.76 -11.87
C MET A 145 -11.91 -5.31 -12.80
N ASP A 146 -10.92 -4.50 -13.17
CA ASP A 146 -9.79 -4.96 -14.02
C ASP A 146 -9.04 -6.11 -13.35
N TYR A 147 -8.82 -6.01 -12.04
CA TYR A 147 -8.21 -7.08 -11.24
C TYR A 147 -9.04 -8.37 -11.27
N LEU A 148 -10.37 -8.25 -11.19
CA LEU A 148 -11.28 -9.40 -11.21
C LEU A 148 -11.41 -10.03 -12.62
N ASP A 149 -11.26 -9.22 -13.67
CA ASP A 149 -11.33 -9.64 -15.09
C ASP A 149 -10.00 -10.24 -15.59
N GLY A 150 -8.86 -9.79 -15.06
CA GLY A 150 -7.52 -10.29 -15.41
C GLY A 150 -7.20 -11.72 -14.91
N ARG A 151 -8.18 -12.45 -14.38
CA ARG A 151 -7.99 -13.81 -13.86
C ARG A 151 -8.07 -14.86 -14.97
N GLU A 152 -7.39 -15.98 -14.75
CA GLU A 152 -7.35 -17.12 -15.68
C GLU A 152 -8.75 -17.72 -15.95
N VAL A 153 -9.61 -17.74 -14.93
CA VAL A 153 -10.99 -18.21 -15.05
C VAL A 153 -11.92 -17.01 -15.18
N PRO A 154 -12.60 -16.83 -16.32
CA PRO A 154 -13.44 -15.66 -16.55
C PRO A 154 -14.66 -15.70 -15.63
N LEU A 155 -14.83 -14.64 -14.84
CA LEU A 155 -16.04 -14.39 -14.06
C LEU A 155 -16.86 -13.31 -14.76
N THR A 156 -18.18 -13.36 -14.62
CA THR A 156 -19.01 -12.22 -14.99
C THR A 156 -19.42 -11.50 -13.71
N VAL A 157 -19.00 -10.25 -13.59
CA VAL A 157 -19.32 -9.40 -12.44
C VAL A 157 -20.26 -8.29 -12.89
N GLN A 158 -21.30 -8.05 -12.12
CA GLN A 158 -22.22 -6.91 -12.24
C GLN A 158 -22.44 -6.30 -10.86
N ASP A 159 -23.08 -5.13 -10.80
CA ASP A 159 -23.25 -4.34 -9.58
C ASP A 159 -23.80 -5.13 -8.38
N ASP A 160 -24.73 -6.05 -8.65
CA ASP A 160 -25.49 -6.79 -7.64
C ASP A 160 -25.26 -8.31 -7.69
N TYR A 161 -24.44 -8.82 -8.59
CA TYR A 161 -24.08 -10.23 -8.57
C TYR A 161 -22.75 -10.55 -9.26
N LEU A 162 -22.21 -11.70 -8.91
CA LEU A 162 -21.09 -12.33 -9.60
C LEU A 162 -21.45 -13.76 -9.98
N LYS A 163 -21.10 -14.17 -11.20
CA LYS A 163 -21.31 -15.54 -11.67
C LYS A 163 -20.05 -16.16 -12.25
N GLY A 164 -19.91 -17.46 -12.03
CA GLY A 164 -18.81 -18.27 -12.54
C GLY A 164 -19.25 -19.72 -12.78
N LYS A 165 -18.46 -20.45 -13.58
CA LYS A 165 -18.69 -21.88 -13.82
C LYS A 165 -18.47 -22.68 -12.54
N PHE A 166 -19.17 -23.80 -12.43
CA PHE A 166 -19.14 -24.64 -11.25
C PHE A 166 -19.24 -26.13 -11.61
N GLY A 167 -18.23 -26.90 -11.26
CA GLY A 167 -18.26 -28.36 -11.35
C GLY A 167 -18.49 -28.99 -9.99
N PHE A 168 -19.35 -29.99 -9.92
CA PHE A 168 -19.54 -30.79 -8.71
C PHE A 168 -19.92 -32.23 -9.04
N ASN A 169 -19.61 -33.14 -8.12
CA ASN A 169 -19.96 -34.54 -8.26
C ASN A 169 -20.91 -34.96 -7.14
N VAL A 170 -21.89 -35.79 -7.48
CA VAL A 170 -22.75 -36.49 -6.50
C VAL A 170 -22.29 -37.94 -6.46
N ILE A 171 -21.82 -38.41 -5.31
CA ILE A 171 -21.23 -39.74 -5.14
C ILE A 171 -22.11 -40.57 -4.21
N LYS A 172 -22.47 -41.79 -4.59
CA LYS A 172 -23.15 -42.74 -3.69
C LYS A 172 -22.19 -43.20 -2.60
N THR A 173 -22.61 -43.15 -1.35
CA THR A 173 -21.86 -43.66 -0.20
C THR A 173 -22.44 -44.98 0.28
N ASP A 174 -21.61 -45.81 0.93
CA ASP A 174 -21.97 -47.14 1.43
C ASP A 174 -23.05 -47.13 2.54
N LYS A 175 -23.40 -45.94 3.06
CA LYS A 175 -24.43 -45.72 4.08
C LYS A 175 -25.57 -44.86 3.52
N GLU A 176 -26.39 -45.40 2.62
CA GLU A 176 -27.65 -44.79 2.12
C GLU A 176 -27.63 -43.26 1.95
N GLY A 177 -26.50 -42.70 1.49
CA GLY A 177 -26.27 -41.26 1.51
C GLY A 177 -25.36 -40.83 0.36
N TYR A 178 -25.24 -39.54 0.13
CA TYR A 178 -24.47 -39.00 -0.99
C TYR A 178 -23.38 -38.05 -0.48
N SER A 179 -22.22 -38.05 -1.11
CA SER A 179 -21.19 -37.05 -0.86
C SER A 179 -21.03 -36.13 -2.07
N LEU A 180 -20.71 -34.87 -1.79
CA LEU A 180 -20.54 -33.83 -2.78
C LEU A 180 -19.05 -33.48 -2.85
N SER A 181 -18.45 -33.62 -4.03
CA SER A 181 -17.09 -33.13 -4.31
C SER A 181 -17.16 -32.02 -5.34
N THR A 182 -16.26 -31.05 -5.28
CA THR A 182 -16.40 -29.83 -6.09
C THR A 182 -15.10 -29.52 -6.80
N ARG A 183 -15.21 -29.17 -8.09
CA ARG A 183 -14.08 -28.83 -8.96
C ARG A 183 -14.26 -27.36 -9.37
N GLN A 184 -13.21 -26.55 -9.23
CA GLN A 184 -13.15 -25.13 -9.67
C GLN A 184 -14.05 -24.14 -8.91
N GLN A 185 -14.26 -24.31 -7.59
CA GLN A 185 -15.03 -23.34 -6.79
C GLN A 185 -14.26 -22.08 -6.39
N ASP A 186 -12.94 -22.19 -6.40
CA ASP A 186 -12.09 -21.26 -5.65
C ASP A 186 -12.17 -19.85 -6.20
N ASP A 187 -12.31 -19.65 -7.50
CA ASP A 187 -12.25 -18.32 -8.12
C ASP A 187 -13.44 -17.45 -7.74
N VAL A 188 -14.66 -18.00 -7.75
CA VAL A 188 -15.88 -17.29 -7.33
C VAL A 188 -15.78 -16.93 -5.86
N ILE A 189 -15.42 -17.88 -5.00
CA ILE A 189 -15.31 -17.62 -3.56
C ILE A 189 -14.20 -16.60 -3.28
N ASN A 190 -13.04 -16.73 -3.92
CA ASN A 190 -11.91 -15.80 -3.78
C ASN A 190 -12.31 -14.40 -4.25
N ALA A 191 -13.07 -14.26 -5.35
CA ALA A 191 -13.60 -12.97 -5.80
C ALA A 191 -14.43 -12.29 -4.71
N VAL A 192 -15.41 -13.01 -4.17
CA VAL A 192 -16.33 -12.47 -3.16
C VAL A 192 -15.59 -12.13 -1.88
N VAL A 193 -14.62 -12.94 -1.48
CA VAL A 193 -13.74 -12.65 -0.35
C VAL A 193 -12.97 -11.34 -0.54
N ILE A 194 -12.42 -11.08 -1.73
CA ILE A 194 -11.70 -9.83 -2.03
C ILE A 194 -12.65 -8.64 -1.99
N ILE A 195 -13.81 -8.74 -2.65
CA ILE A 195 -14.84 -7.69 -2.66
C ILE A 195 -15.25 -7.36 -1.21
N THR A 196 -15.59 -8.36 -0.40
CA THR A 196 -15.97 -8.15 1.00
C THR A 196 -14.83 -7.53 1.79
N GLN A 197 -13.62 -8.06 1.68
CA GLN A 197 -12.45 -7.54 2.41
C GLN A 197 -12.27 -6.05 2.14
N LYS A 198 -12.21 -5.66 0.86
CA LYS A 198 -12.03 -4.26 0.48
C LYS A 198 -13.16 -3.40 1.03
N ALA A 199 -14.41 -3.83 0.89
CA ALA A 199 -15.55 -3.06 1.39
C ALA A 199 -15.52 -2.84 2.92
N VAL A 200 -15.10 -3.84 3.71
CA VAL A 200 -15.06 -3.71 5.19
C VAL A 200 -13.84 -2.98 5.71
N GLN A 201 -12.76 -2.90 4.92
CA GLN A 201 -11.53 -2.16 5.24
C GLN A 201 -11.52 -0.73 4.71
N TYR A 202 -12.57 -0.31 3.98
CA TYR A 202 -12.62 1.01 3.33
C TYR A 202 -12.25 2.19 4.24
N GLU A 203 -12.87 2.28 5.42
CA GLU A 203 -12.62 3.40 6.34
C GLU A 203 -11.19 3.40 6.89
N ALA A 204 -10.55 2.22 6.98
CA ALA A 204 -9.16 2.13 7.39
C ALA A 204 -8.23 2.69 6.30
N TYR A 205 -8.49 2.40 5.02
CA TYR A 205 -7.76 2.99 3.90
C TYR A 205 -7.92 4.51 3.85
N VAL A 206 -9.16 5.01 3.98
CA VAL A 206 -9.44 6.46 3.99
C VAL A 206 -8.69 7.15 5.13
N LYS A 207 -8.69 6.55 6.33
CA LYS A 207 -8.01 7.09 7.51
C LYS A 207 -6.48 7.12 7.33
N GLU A 208 -5.90 6.03 6.84
CA GLU A 208 -4.47 5.93 6.53
C GLU A 208 -4.09 7.03 5.54
N ASN A 209 -4.75 7.10 4.38
CA ASN A 209 -4.50 8.11 3.35
C ASN A 209 -4.64 9.55 3.87
N SER A 210 -5.60 9.83 4.76
CA SER A 210 -5.73 11.15 5.40
C SER A 210 -4.53 11.46 6.30
N SER A 211 -4.10 10.50 7.12
CA SER A 211 -2.93 10.65 8.01
C SER A 211 -1.65 10.91 7.21
N ILE A 212 -1.46 10.21 6.11
CA ILE A 212 -0.32 10.41 5.20
C ILE A 212 -0.34 11.82 4.61
N LYS A 213 -1.50 12.28 4.09
CA LYS A 213 -1.62 13.64 3.54
C LYS A 213 -1.33 14.71 4.58
N GLU A 214 -1.79 14.51 5.81
CA GLU A 214 -1.48 15.40 6.93
C GLU A 214 0.02 15.41 7.22
N GLU A 215 0.67 14.25 7.29
CA GLU A 215 2.12 14.15 7.52
C GLU A 215 2.93 14.78 6.40
N GLN A 216 2.59 14.52 5.14
CA GLN A 216 3.22 15.15 3.97
C GLN A 216 3.09 16.68 4.01
N THR A 217 1.92 17.18 4.41
CA THR A 217 1.69 18.63 4.58
C THR A 217 2.58 19.19 5.70
N GLN A 218 2.66 18.51 6.84
CA GLN A 218 3.53 18.93 7.95
C GLN A 218 5.02 18.88 7.57
N ASN A 219 5.46 17.85 6.85
CA ASN A 219 6.83 17.73 6.38
C ASN A 219 7.17 18.82 5.36
N THR A 220 6.23 19.18 4.48
CA THR A 220 6.39 20.30 3.54
C THR A 220 6.56 21.62 4.28
N LEU A 221 5.74 21.89 5.31
CA LEU A 221 5.86 23.10 6.14
C LEU A 221 7.20 23.15 6.87
N LYS A 222 7.60 22.05 7.54
CA LYS A 222 8.91 21.97 8.22
C LYS A 222 10.07 22.17 7.24
N ASN A 223 10.00 21.58 6.05
CA ASN A 223 11.02 21.75 5.02
C ASN A 223 11.11 23.22 4.60
N ALA A 224 9.97 23.90 4.37
CA ALA A 224 9.93 25.32 4.03
C ALA A 224 10.56 26.20 5.14
N GLU A 225 10.29 25.90 6.42
CA GLU A 225 10.93 26.59 7.55
C GLU A 225 12.45 26.41 7.57
N GLN A 226 12.95 25.20 7.25
CA GLN A 226 14.39 24.93 7.17
C GLN A 226 15.06 25.66 6.00
N VAL A 227 14.40 25.71 4.84
CA VAL A 227 14.85 26.47 3.67
C VAL A 227 14.94 27.96 4.01
N GLU A 228 13.92 28.54 4.66
CA GLU A 228 13.94 29.94 5.08
C GLU A 228 15.07 30.24 6.08
N LEU A 229 15.27 29.35 7.06
CA LEU A 229 16.35 29.46 8.04
C LEU A 229 17.73 29.39 7.37
N ALA A 230 17.92 28.48 6.42
CA ALA A 230 19.15 28.34 5.65
C ALA A 230 19.46 29.62 4.86
N GLN A 231 18.47 30.17 4.15
CA GLN A 231 18.62 31.43 3.42
C GLN A 231 19.03 32.58 4.33
N LYS A 232 18.35 32.76 5.48
CA LYS A 232 18.68 33.81 6.45
C LYS A 232 20.12 33.69 6.97
N ALA A 233 20.57 32.48 7.28
CA ALA A 233 21.94 32.25 7.72
C ALA A 233 22.97 32.61 6.64
N MET A 234 22.68 32.30 5.37
CA MET A 234 23.51 32.68 4.22
C MET A 234 23.56 34.19 4.01
N ASP A 235 22.42 34.88 4.13
CA ASP A 235 22.33 36.32 3.93
C ASP A 235 23.11 37.09 4.99
N ILE A 236 22.98 36.69 6.25
CA ILE A 236 23.76 37.27 7.36
C ILE A 236 25.25 37.09 7.08
N ARG A 237 25.68 35.87 6.77
CA ARG A 237 27.09 35.59 6.54
C ARG A 237 27.64 36.30 5.29
N LYS A 238 26.85 36.39 4.22
CA LYS A 238 27.20 37.13 3.00
C LYS A 238 27.41 38.62 3.30
N LYS A 239 26.55 39.20 4.13
CA LYS A 239 26.68 40.59 4.59
C LYS A 239 28.00 40.80 5.34
N GLU A 240 28.32 39.94 6.30
CA GLU A 240 29.59 40.02 7.05
C GLU A 240 30.82 39.95 6.12
N LEU A 241 30.82 39.01 5.18
CA LEU A 241 31.90 38.82 4.22
C LEU A 241 32.09 40.05 3.31
N ASN A 242 31.00 40.68 2.87
CA ASN A 242 31.06 41.88 2.04
C ASN A 242 31.52 43.12 2.81
N GLU A 243 31.12 43.26 4.07
CA GLU A 243 31.60 44.31 4.96
C GLU A 243 33.11 44.15 5.22
N GLU A 244 33.57 42.91 5.47
CA GLU A 244 34.99 42.61 5.60
C GLU A 244 35.76 42.91 4.30
N LYS A 245 35.22 42.49 3.15
CA LYS A 245 35.84 42.74 1.83
C LYS A 245 36.13 44.22 1.62
N SER A 246 35.15 45.06 1.91
CA SER A 246 35.27 46.52 1.76
C SER A 246 36.42 47.07 2.62
N LYS A 247 36.48 46.65 3.89
CA LYS A 247 37.55 47.05 4.84
C LYS A 247 38.93 46.57 4.40
N VAL A 248 39.02 45.34 3.91
CA VAL A 248 40.29 44.74 3.49
C VAL A 248 40.81 45.38 2.20
N VAL A 249 39.94 45.70 1.24
CA VAL A 249 40.32 46.46 0.03
C VAL A 249 40.82 47.85 0.39
N GLU A 250 40.11 48.57 1.27
CA GLU A 250 40.54 49.89 1.73
C GLU A 250 41.93 49.82 2.39
N ARG A 251 42.14 48.85 3.27
CA ARG A 251 43.44 48.65 3.93
C ARG A 251 44.55 48.27 2.94
N LEU A 252 44.27 47.47 1.92
CA LEU A 252 45.26 47.17 0.87
C LEU A 252 45.69 48.44 0.14
N ASN A 253 44.74 49.28 -0.25
CA ASN A 253 45.03 50.55 -0.92
C ASN A 253 45.85 51.47 -0.01
N GLN A 254 45.46 51.60 1.27
CA GLN A 254 46.23 52.38 2.25
C GLN A 254 47.65 51.84 2.46
N THR A 255 47.85 50.52 2.42
CA THR A 255 49.19 49.92 2.48
C THR A 255 49.99 50.23 1.22
N TRP A 256 49.38 50.14 0.04
CA TRP A 256 50.01 50.47 -1.23
C TRP A 256 50.41 51.95 -1.30
N ASP A 257 49.57 52.85 -0.80
CA ASP A 257 49.79 54.30 -0.86
C ASP A 257 50.98 54.78 -0.02
N ARG A 258 51.43 53.98 0.95
CA ARG A 258 52.59 54.30 1.81
C ARG A 258 53.93 54.16 1.10
N PHE A 259 54.00 53.43 -0.02
CA PHE A 259 55.22 53.26 -0.79
C PHE A 259 55.56 54.53 -1.59
N SER A 260 56.87 54.78 -1.76
CA SER A 260 57.35 55.79 -2.71
C SER A 260 57.07 55.38 -4.15
N ASP A 261 57.20 56.32 -5.09
CA ASP A 261 56.97 56.04 -6.51
C ASP A 261 57.98 55.01 -7.06
N GLU A 262 59.23 55.03 -6.58
CA GLU A 262 60.25 54.03 -6.93
C GLU A 262 59.87 52.64 -6.43
N GLN A 263 59.45 52.53 -5.17
CA GLN A 263 58.99 51.27 -4.57
C GLN A 263 57.74 50.72 -5.29
N LYS A 264 56.82 51.59 -5.69
CA LYS A 264 55.63 51.21 -6.48
C LYS A 264 56.04 50.70 -7.86
N ALA A 265 56.99 51.35 -8.52
CA ALA A 265 57.48 50.91 -9.83
C ALA A 265 58.14 49.52 -9.76
N GLU A 266 58.88 49.22 -8.70
CA GLU A 266 59.48 47.89 -8.47
C GLU A 266 58.43 46.80 -8.23
N LEU A 267 57.34 47.13 -7.53
CA LEU A 267 56.30 46.16 -7.15
C LEU A 267 55.12 46.06 -8.15
N GLN A 268 55.06 46.94 -9.16
CA GLN A 268 53.87 47.08 -10.00
C GLN A 268 53.48 45.78 -10.73
N GLN A 269 54.47 45.09 -11.32
CA GLN A 269 54.23 43.84 -12.03
C GLN A 269 53.77 42.73 -11.07
N ASP A 270 54.50 42.53 -9.97
CA ASP A 270 54.17 41.54 -8.94
C ASP A 270 52.77 41.76 -8.35
N GLN A 271 52.39 43.02 -8.11
CA GLN A 271 51.06 43.36 -7.61
C GLN A 271 49.96 43.04 -8.63
N SER A 272 50.20 43.29 -9.93
CA SER A 272 49.24 42.99 -11.00
C SER A 272 49.06 41.48 -11.18
N GLU A 273 50.15 40.73 -11.26
CA GLU A 273 50.13 39.27 -11.37
C GLU A 273 49.47 38.62 -10.14
N TRP A 274 49.73 39.18 -8.96
CA TRP A 274 49.09 38.73 -7.73
C TRP A 274 47.57 38.91 -7.74
N PHE A 275 47.05 40.04 -8.26
CA PHE A 275 45.60 40.25 -8.37
C PHE A 275 44.94 39.19 -9.26
N GLU A 276 45.51 38.94 -10.44
CA GLU A 276 45.01 37.95 -11.38
C GLU A 276 45.04 36.55 -10.76
N LYS A 277 46.18 36.17 -10.18
CA LYS A 277 46.34 34.87 -9.52
C LYS A 277 45.34 34.69 -8.39
N ARG A 278 45.16 35.69 -7.51
CA ARG A 278 44.18 35.64 -6.43
C ARG A 278 42.78 35.36 -6.97
N ASP A 279 42.37 36.10 -8.00
CA ASP A 279 41.01 36.01 -8.51
C ASP A 279 40.74 34.66 -9.17
N ILE A 280 41.70 34.10 -9.89
CA ILE A 280 41.61 32.74 -10.47
C ILE A 280 41.57 31.68 -9.36
N ASP A 281 42.52 31.71 -8.42
CA ASP A 281 42.60 30.74 -7.32
C ASP A 281 41.30 30.74 -6.51
N CYS A 282 40.77 31.93 -6.18
CA CYS A 282 39.54 32.04 -5.40
C CYS A 282 38.30 31.56 -6.16
N LYS A 283 38.23 31.71 -7.49
CA LYS A 283 37.14 31.13 -8.30
C LYS A 283 37.19 29.61 -8.28
N VAL A 284 38.37 29.02 -8.40
CA VAL A 284 38.54 27.56 -8.35
C VAL A 284 38.17 27.00 -6.98
N ILE A 285 38.66 27.63 -5.90
CA ILE A 285 38.35 27.21 -4.53
C ILE A 285 36.85 27.32 -4.23
N ALA A 286 36.20 28.39 -4.71
CA ALA A 286 34.78 28.65 -4.46
C ALA A 286 33.82 27.59 -5.03
N GLN A 287 34.26 26.80 -6.02
CA GLN A 287 33.46 25.75 -6.63
C GLN A 287 33.38 24.48 -5.78
N LYS A 288 34.16 24.35 -4.70
CA LYS A 288 34.09 23.16 -3.82
C LYS A 288 32.71 23.11 -3.14
N PRO A 289 31.91 22.06 -3.41
CA PRO A 289 30.56 22.01 -2.87
C PRO A 289 30.58 21.71 -1.37
N ALA A 290 29.60 22.21 -0.64
CA ALA A 290 29.54 22.09 0.83
C ALA A 290 29.53 20.64 1.33
N TYR A 291 28.93 19.71 0.57
CA TYR A 291 28.91 18.30 0.93
C TYR A 291 30.30 17.64 0.89
N ASN A 292 31.25 18.18 0.10
CA ASN A 292 32.64 17.73 0.03
C ASN A 292 33.55 18.39 1.09
N LEU A 293 33.01 19.29 1.93
CA LEU A 293 33.71 19.81 3.10
C LEU A 293 33.49 18.84 4.28
N SER A 294 34.55 18.60 5.05
CA SER A 294 34.44 17.96 6.35
C SER A 294 33.67 18.83 7.34
N ASP A 295 33.11 18.23 8.39
CA ASP A 295 32.32 18.98 9.38
C ASP A 295 33.10 20.08 10.11
N SER A 296 34.42 19.94 10.22
CA SER A 296 35.30 20.98 10.76
C SER A 296 35.60 22.12 9.78
N GLU A 297 35.52 21.86 8.47
CA GLU A 297 35.68 22.88 7.43
C GLU A 297 34.39 23.67 7.18
N ARG A 298 33.22 23.09 7.49
CA ARG A 298 31.92 23.73 7.25
C ARG A 298 31.66 24.88 8.21
N GLU A 299 31.35 26.04 7.65
CA GLU A 299 30.76 27.14 8.41
C GLU A 299 29.33 26.80 8.84
N THR A 300 28.83 27.50 9.88
CA THR A 300 27.48 27.27 10.44
C THR A 300 26.38 27.27 9.38
N TYR A 301 26.42 28.21 8.42
CA TYR A 301 25.42 28.26 7.35
C TYR A 301 25.51 27.06 6.39
N GLN A 302 26.72 26.52 6.18
CA GLN A 302 26.98 25.37 5.30
C GLN A 302 26.52 24.05 5.91
N LYS A 303 26.24 24.00 7.21
CA LYS A 303 25.68 22.80 7.85
C LYS A 303 24.24 22.51 7.41
N GLN A 304 23.56 23.49 6.82
CA GLN A 304 22.20 23.37 6.28
C GLN A 304 22.16 23.11 4.77
N TYR A 305 23.27 22.67 4.17
CA TYR A 305 23.37 22.51 2.71
C TYR A 305 22.33 21.57 2.09
N ASN A 306 21.76 20.65 2.87
CA ASN A 306 20.70 19.74 2.43
C ASN A 306 19.40 20.48 2.04
N TYR A 307 19.21 21.72 2.49
CA TYR A 307 18.02 22.54 2.20
C TYR A 307 18.29 23.60 1.12
N TRP A 308 19.44 23.56 0.46
CA TRP A 308 19.79 24.56 -0.55
C TRP A 308 19.22 24.19 -1.92
N ASP A 309 18.55 25.16 -2.53
CA ASP A 309 18.27 25.16 -3.95
C ASP A 309 19.48 25.65 -4.76
N ASP A 310 19.35 25.69 -6.09
CA ASP A 310 20.41 26.13 -6.99
C ASP A 310 20.85 27.58 -6.74
N ALA A 311 19.92 28.45 -6.32
CA ALA A 311 20.22 29.85 -6.02
C ALA A 311 21.07 29.97 -4.75
N MET A 312 20.74 29.21 -3.71
CA MET A 312 21.54 29.11 -2.49
C MET A 312 22.92 28.50 -2.79
N GLN A 313 22.99 27.46 -3.62
CA GLN A 313 24.28 26.90 -4.02
C GLN A 313 25.16 27.94 -4.71
N GLN A 314 24.59 28.72 -5.64
CA GLN A 314 25.30 29.82 -6.30
C GLN A 314 25.71 30.92 -5.31
N GLN A 315 24.83 31.29 -4.38
CA GLN A 315 25.16 32.23 -3.32
C GLN A 315 26.31 31.74 -2.44
N ASN A 316 26.38 30.44 -2.14
CA ASN A 316 27.52 29.85 -1.43
C ASN A 316 28.81 29.99 -2.24
N VAL A 317 28.80 29.78 -3.56
CA VAL A 317 29.98 29.99 -4.41
C VAL A 317 30.47 31.43 -4.30
N ASP A 318 29.57 32.42 -4.39
CA ASP A 318 29.92 33.84 -4.26
C ASP A 318 30.53 34.17 -2.88
N MET A 319 29.96 33.57 -1.83
CA MET A 319 30.44 33.72 -0.45
C MET A 319 31.83 33.10 -0.27
N GLN A 320 32.07 31.90 -0.81
CA GLN A 320 33.38 31.25 -0.73
C GLN A 320 34.45 32.00 -1.52
N TYR A 321 34.10 32.55 -2.69
CA TYR A 321 34.98 33.45 -3.43
C TYR A 321 35.34 34.67 -2.58
N THR A 322 34.34 35.32 -1.97
CA THR A 322 34.56 36.50 -1.13
C THR A 322 35.42 36.19 0.10
N LYS A 323 35.19 35.05 0.75
CA LYS A 323 36.01 34.57 1.87
C LYS A 323 37.47 34.39 1.45
N CYS A 324 37.72 33.68 0.35
CA CYS A 324 39.07 33.51 -0.19
C CYS A 324 39.71 34.85 -0.55
N PHE A 325 38.96 35.74 -1.20
CA PHE A 325 39.43 37.07 -1.57
C PHE A 325 39.89 37.86 -0.34
N ASN A 326 39.08 37.89 0.72
CA ASN A 326 39.39 38.59 1.97
C ASN A 326 40.66 38.03 2.60
N GLN A 327 40.75 36.70 2.72
CA GLN A 327 41.92 36.02 3.29
C GLN A 327 43.20 36.35 2.51
N ARG A 328 43.20 36.10 1.20
CA ARG A 328 44.38 36.35 0.34
C ARG A 328 44.80 37.81 0.36
N THR A 329 43.84 38.72 0.39
CA THR A 329 44.13 40.15 0.42
C THR A 329 44.75 40.56 1.76
N ASN A 330 44.29 39.99 2.89
CA ASN A 330 44.95 40.17 4.18
C ASN A 330 46.38 39.61 4.18
N GLU A 331 46.61 38.41 3.62
CA GLU A 331 47.95 37.83 3.46
C GLU A 331 48.87 38.76 2.66
N ARG A 332 48.35 39.35 1.57
CA ARG A 332 49.11 40.30 0.74
C ARG A 332 49.42 41.61 1.45
N ILE A 333 48.48 42.14 2.25
CA ILE A 333 48.75 43.31 3.09
C ILE A 333 49.91 43.03 4.04
N VAL A 334 49.93 41.85 4.67
CA VAL A 334 51.04 41.46 5.56
C VAL A 334 52.35 41.38 4.78
N TYR A 335 52.36 40.77 3.59
CA TYR A 335 53.53 40.72 2.72
C TYR A 335 54.07 42.13 2.39
N LEU A 336 53.21 43.02 1.90
CA LEU A 336 53.59 44.37 1.50
C LEU A 336 54.17 45.17 2.69
N ASN A 337 53.60 45.03 3.89
CA ASN A 337 54.15 45.72 5.07
C ASN A 337 55.56 45.26 5.49
N ASN A 338 56.08 44.17 4.93
CA ASN A 338 57.38 43.59 5.28
C ASN A 338 58.35 43.49 4.09
N VAL A 339 58.01 44.05 2.92
CA VAL A 339 58.80 43.89 1.69
C VAL A 339 59.98 44.86 1.60
N PHE A 340 59.91 45.98 2.33
CA PHE A 340 60.97 46.96 2.57
C PHE A 340 61.05 47.24 4.07
#